data_AF-R6NJ44-F1
#
_entry.id   AF-R6NJ44-F1
#
_cell.length_a   1.000
_cell.length_b   1.000
_cell.length_c   1.000
_cell.angle_alpha   90.00
_cell.angle_beta   90.00
_cell.angle_gamma   90.00
#
_symmetry.space_group_name_H-M   'P 1'
#
loop_
_entity.id
_entity.type
_entity.pdbx_description
1 polymer ?
#
loop_
_entity_poly.entity_id
_entity_poly.type
_entity_poly.pdbx_seq_one_letter_code
_entity_poly.pdbx_strand_id
1 'polypeptide(L)'
;MKITAKNIFHSAAFIVALAALLLITSVMVKPRSMSQGNVLDDPLIGGIMSEKENSIDVIFLGDSESYSAFIPLSIWNESGVSSYVCGSTLQKLCYSYKLLSTTFKHQSPKIVVLETDTIYSRFSGANVITSKAQDAFCVFKYHDRWKSLLPKGWQSSDIKERDNEPEAISTAPLRTPPRPTGIWRPATRRRPCRRNASNILRRSTPFARRTGRSCCL
;
A
#
# COMPACT_ATOMS: atom_id res chain seq x y z
N MET A 1 -6.48 48.68 13.12
CA MET A 1 -6.18 47.42 13.86
C MET A 1 -7.42 46.61 14.26
N LYS A 2 -8.53 47.20 14.74
CA LYS A 2 -9.72 46.43 15.18
C LYS A 2 -10.41 45.58 14.09
N ILE A 3 -10.49 46.08 12.85
CA ILE A 3 -11.12 45.36 11.72
C ILE A 3 -10.29 44.13 11.32
N THR A 4 -8.96 44.25 11.34
CA THR A 4 -8.04 43.15 11.06
C THR A 4 -8.16 42.04 12.10
N ALA A 5 -8.27 42.40 13.39
CA ALA A 5 -8.45 41.43 14.47
C ALA A 5 -9.80 40.68 14.39
N LYS A 6 -10.89 41.38 14.04
CA LYS A 6 -12.21 40.76 13.82
C LYS A 6 -12.19 39.78 12.65
N ASN A 7 -11.53 40.13 11.55
CA ASN A 7 -11.42 39.24 10.39
C ASN A 7 -10.54 38.02 10.69
N ILE A 8 -9.43 38.20 11.42
CA ILE A 8 -8.59 37.08 11.89
C ILE A 8 -9.40 36.14 12.79
N PHE A 9 -10.24 36.68 13.68
CA PHE A 9 -11.12 35.86 14.52
C PHE A 9 -12.14 35.06 13.69
N HIS A 10 -12.82 35.69 12.73
CA HIS A 10 -13.76 34.98 11.86
C HIS A 10 -13.06 33.90 11.01
N SER A 11 -11.87 34.19 10.47
CA SER A 11 -11.07 33.20 9.74
C SER A 11 -10.62 32.04 10.63
N ALA A 12 -10.17 32.31 11.85
CA ALA A 12 -9.79 31.28 12.81
C ALA A 12 -10.99 30.42 13.21
N ALA A 13 -12.14 31.04 13.49
CA ALA A 13 -13.39 30.34 13.80
C ALA A 13 -13.84 29.44 12.63
N PHE A 14 -13.75 29.93 11.39
CA PHE A 14 -14.04 29.14 10.20
C PHE A 14 -13.10 27.93 10.06
N ILE A 15 -11.80 28.11 10.27
CA ILE A 15 -10.82 27.00 10.20
C ILE A 15 -11.10 25.95 11.29
N VAL A 16 -11.45 26.38 12.51
CA VAL A 16 -11.80 25.46 13.59
C VAL A 16 -13.10 24.70 13.28
N ALA A 17 -14.12 25.39 12.77
CA ALA A 17 -15.37 24.76 12.37
C ALA A 17 -15.16 23.74 11.22
N LEU A 18 -14.35 24.11 10.22
CA LEU A 18 -13.97 23.21 9.12
C LEU A 18 -13.20 21.99 9.64
N ALA A 19 -12.24 22.19 10.55
CA ALA A 19 -11.49 21.10 11.16
C ALA A 19 -12.40 20.16 11.96
N ALA A 20 -13.35 20.70 12.73
CA ALA A 20 -14.33 19.91 13.47
C ALA A 20 -15.23 19.09 12.52
N LEU A 21 -15.72 19.70 11.43
CA LEU A 21 -16.50 19.02 10.41
C LEU A 21 -15.71 17.87 9.77
N LEU A 22 -14.45 18.10 9.42
CA LEU A 22 -13.56 17.07 8.87
C LEU A 22 -13.29 15.94 9.87
N LEU A 23 -13.20 16.23 11.17
CA LEU A 23 -13.04 15.21 12.20
C LEU A 23 -14.31 14.37 12.38
N ILE A 24 -15.50 14.99 12.41
CA ILE A 24 -16.78 14.29 12.54
C ILE A 24 -17.01 13.37 11.34
N THR A 25 -16.85 13.90 10.12
CA THR A 25 -16.97 13.11 8.89
C THR A 25 -15.91 12.01 8.83
N SER A 26 -14.68 12.28 9.28
CA SER A 26 -13.62 11.28 9.40
C SER A 26 -14.02 10.13 10.33
N VAL A 27 -14.65 10.39 11.49
CA VAL A 27 -15.15 9.33 12.40
C VAL A 27 -16.31 8.56 11.78
N MET A 28 -17.25 9.24 11.14
CA MET A 28 -18.41 8.60 10.50
C MET A 28 -18.01 7.67 9.35
N VAL A 29 -17.01 8.09 8.59
CA VAL A 29 -16.48 7.36 7.44
C VAL A 29 -15.45 6.30 7.87
N LYS A 30 -14.88 6.41 9.07
CA LYS A 30 -13.93 5.42 9.60
C LYS A 30 -14.63 4.07 9.86
N PRO A 31 -14.08 2.94 9.39
CA PRO A 31 -14.71 1.64 9.61
C PRO A 31 -14.68 1.27 11.09
N ARG A 32 -15.83 0.80 11.59
CA ARG A 32 -16.01 0.42 13.00
C ARG A 32 -15.22 -0.84 13.38
N SER A 33 -14.91 -1.71 12.42
CA SER A 33 -14.01 -2.84 12.62
C SER A 33 -12.60 -2.45 12.17
N MET A 34 -11.80 -2.01 13.14
CA MET A 34 -10.37 -1.75 13.01
C MET A 34 -9.55 -2.74 13.86
N SER A 35 -10.24 -3.72 14.47
CA SER A 35 -9.70 -4.70 15.41
C SER A 35 -8.99 -5.87 14.72
N GLN A 36 -9.37 -6.18 13.48
CA GLN A 36 -8.73 -7.20 12.66
C GLN A 36 -8.73 -6.66 11.24
N GLY A 37 -7.59 -6.76 10.54
CA GLY A 37 -7.33 -6.11 9.26
C GLY A 37 -8.43 -6.35 8.22
N ASN A 38 -9.41 -5.45 8.16
CA ASN A 38 -10.44 -5.54 7.16
C ASN A 38 -9.85 -5.24 5.79
N VAL A 39 -9.95 -6.24 4.92
CA VAL A 39 -9.68 -6.24 3.47
C VAL A 39 -10.29 -5.03 2.73
N LEU A 40 -11.28 -4.36 3.32
CA LEU A 40 -11.98 -3.22 2.74
C LEU A 40 -11.20 -1.89 2.78
N ASP A 41 -10.20 -1.75 3.65
CA ASP A 41 -9.50 -0.46 3.84
C ASP A 41 -8.28 -0.28 2.96
N ASP A 42 -7.65 -1.41 2.68
CA ASP A 42 -6.45 -1.58 1.91
C ASP A 42 -6.38 -3.09 1.64
N PRO A 43 -6.78 -3.55 0.44
CA PRO A 43 -6.91 -4.97 0.16
C PRO A 43 -5.58 -5.71 0.28
N LEU A 44 -4.45 -5.03 0.09
CA LEU A 44 -3.13 -5.63 0.27
C LEU A 44 -2.81 -5.83 1.75
N ILE A 45 -3.08 -4.82 2.60
CA ILE A 45 -2.89 -4.96 4.06
C ILE A 45 -3.86 -6.00 4.63
N GLY A 46 -5.15 -5.92 4.29
CA GLY A 46 -6.13 -6.85 4.81
C GLY A 46 -5.86 -8.28 4.33
N GLY A 47 -5.44 -8.46 3.07
CA GLY A 47 -5.05 -9.75 2.52
C GLY A 47 -3.91 -10.40 3.32
N ILE A 48 -2.76 -9.73 3.45
CA ILE A 48 -1.60 -10.29 4.17
C ILE A 48 -1.84 -10.48 5.67
N MET A 49 -2.73 -9.69 6.27
CA MET A 49 -3.12 -9.82 7.68
C MET A 49 -4.18 -10.90 7.92
N SER A 50 -4.91 -11.31 6.87
CA SER A 50 -5.88 -12.42 6.96
C SER A 50 -5.20 -13.78 6.84
N GLU A 51 -3.99 -13.83 6.28
CA GLU A 51 -3.18 -15.04 6.26
C GLU A 51 -2.85 -15.52 7.68
N LYS A 52 -2.66 -16.84 7.82
CA LYS A 52 -2.27 -17.44 9.09
C LYS A 52 -0.98 -16.76 9.60
N GLU A 53 -0.92 -16.49 10.90
CA GLU A 53 0.24 -15.83 11.51
C GLU A 53 1.53 -16.60 11.20
N ASN A 54 2.57 -15.87 10.80
CA ASN A 54 3.89 -16.39 10.43
C ASN A 54 3.87 -17.53 9.38
N SER A 55 2.92 -17.52 8.46
CA SER A 55 2.82 -18.53 7.38
C SER A 55 3.53 -18.14 6.08
N ILE A 56 3.92 -16.87 5.94
CA ILE A 56 4.53 -16.33 4.72
C ILE A 56 6.05 -16.19 4.90
N ASP A 57 6.82 -16.86 4.04
CA ASP A 57 8.29 -16.83 4.04
C ASP A 57 8.86 -15.67 3.22
N VAL A 58 8.22 -15.33 2.10
CA VAL A 58 8.72 -14.33 1.15
C VAL A 58 7.65 -13.30 0.82
N ILE A 59 8.04 -12.02 0.80
CA ILE A 59 7.14 -10.94 0.38
C ILE A 59 7.75 -10.17 -0.77
N PHE A 60 6.95 -9.97 -1.82
CA PHE A 60 7.27 -9.12 -2.95
C PHE A 60 6.56 -7.77 -2.79
N LEU A 61 7.32 -6.67 -2.77
CA LEU A 61 6.82 -5.30 -2.68
C LEU A 61 7.17 -4.57 -3.97
N GLY A 62 6.23 -3.79 -4.50
CA GLY A 62 6.49 -3.02 -5.71
C GLY A 62 5.25 -2.48 -6.37
N ASP A 63 5.41 -1.96 -7.57
CA ASP A 63 4.30 -1.48 -8.37
C ASP A 63 3.70 -2.58 -9.28
N SER A 64 3.13 -2.18 -10.42
CA SER A 64 2.61 -3.10 -11.45
C SER A 64 3.63 -4.15 -11.90
N GLU A 65 4.92 -3.83 -11.90
CA GLU A 65 5.96 -4.78 -12.29
C GLU A 65 6.00 -5.95 -11.30
N SER A 66 6.03 -5.65 -10.00
CA SER A 66 5.99 -6.71 -8.97
C SER A 66 4.66 -7.47 -8.95
N TYR A 67 3.56 -6.76 -9.21
CA TYR A 67 2.21 -7.32 -9.23
C TYR A 67 2.04 -8.36 -10.34
N SER A 68 2.68 -8.14 -11.49
CA SER A 68 2.57 -9.02 -12.66
C SER A 68 3.75 -9.99 -12.84
N ALA A 69 4.89 -9.77 -12.18
CA ALA A 69 6.09 -10.59 -12.36
C ALA A 69 6.09 -11.89 -11.54
N PHE A 70 5.41 -11.93 -10.39
CA PHE A 70 5.49 -13.05 -9.46
C PHE A 70 4.16 -13.81 -9.35
N ILE A 71 4.24 -15.14 -9.40
CA ILE A 71 3.09 -16.04 -9.24
C ILE A 71 3.33 -16.92 -8.01
N PRO A 72 2.80 -16.56 -6.82
CA PRO A 72 3.05 -17.29 -5.57
C PRO A 72 2.72 -18.78 -5.64
N LEU A 73 1.65 -19.17 -6.34
CA LEU A 73 1.26 -20.56 -6.49
C LEU A 73 2.28 -21.38 -7.29
N SER A 74 2.92 -20.79 -8.31
CA SER A 74 4.00 -21.46 -9.06
C SER A 74 5.22 -21.67 -8.16
N ILE A 75 5.61 -20.62 -7.42
CA ILE A 75 6.73 -20.68 -6.47
C ILE A 75 6.48 -21.76 -5.41
N TRP A 76 5.26 -21.81 -4.87
CA TRP A 76 4.86 -22.84 -3.91
C TRP A 76 4.96 -24.25 -4.52
N ASN A 77 4.44 -24.46 -5.72
CA ASN A 77 4.45 -25.77 -6.37
C ASN A 77 5.88 -26.25 -6.71
N GLU A 78 6.77 -25.35 -7.09
CA GLU A 78 8.15 -25.69 -7.49
C GLU A 78 9.11 -25.83 -6.32
N SER A 79 8.92 -25.06 -5.24
CA SER A 79 9.90 -24.94 -4.15
C SER A 79 9.34 -25.17 -2.74
N GLY A 80 8.03 -25.21 -2.57
CA GLY A 80 7.38 -25.28 -1.26
C GLY A 80 7.52 -24.01 -0.42
N VAL A 81 7.91 -22.89 -1.03
CA VAL A 81 8.11 -21.61 -0.33
C VAL A 81 6.83 -20.78 -0.35
N SER A 82 6.30 -20.46 0.84
CA SER A 82 5.13 -19.59 0.97
C SER A 82 5.51 -18.16 0.63
N SER A 83 4.84 -17.59 -0.37
CA SER A 83 5.11 -16.22 -0.80
C SER A 83 3.84 -15.41 -0.98
N TYR A 84 3.97 -14.09 -0.88
CA TYR A 84 2.83 -13.17 -1.03
C TYR A 84 3.25 -11.92 -1.80
N VAL A 85 2.40 -11.48 -2.73
CA VAL A 85 2.62 -10.27 -3.53
C VAL A 85 1.87 -9.10 -2.92
N CYS A 86 2.65 -8.19 -2.36
CA CYS A 86 2.24 -6.93 -1.75
C CYS A 86 2.51 -5.76 -2.73
N GLY A 87 2.02 -5.90 -3.97
CA GLY A 87 2.20 -4.96 -5.06
C GLY A 87 0.89 -4.37 -5.59
N SER A 88 0.93 -3.10 -6.03
CA SER A 88 -0.22 -2.37 -6.58
C SER A 88 0.19 -1.49 -7.75
N THR A 89 -0.75 -1.04 -8.59
CA THR A 89 -0.42 -0.13 -9.69
C THR A 89 0.15 1.20 -9.16
N LEU A 90 1.23 1.69 -9.78
CA LEU A 90 1.89 2.95 -9.41
C LEU A 90 2.27 3.06 -7.92
N GLN A 91 2.62 1.93 -7.30
CA GLN A 91 2.96 1.85 -5.89
C GLN A 91 4.16 2.74 -5.55
N LYS A 92 3.95 3.76 -4.71
CA LYS A 92 5.03 4.62 -4.22
C LYS A 92 5.83 3.92 -3.13
N LEU A 93 7.13 4.16 -3.08
CA LEU A 93 8.03 3.61 -2.05
C LEU A 93 7.57 3.85 -0.60
N CYS A 94 6.95 5.00 -0.32
CA CYS A 94 6.41 5.30 1.02
C CYS A 94 5.26 4.36 1.43
N TYR A 95 4.46 3.92 0.45
CA TYR A 95 3.40 2.95 0.68
C TYR A 95 3.96 1.54 0.81
N SER A 96 4.96 1.15 -0.01
CA SER A 96 5.69 -0.11 0.17
C SER A 96 6.28 -0.23 1.59
N TYR A 97 6.80 0.88 2.14
CA TYR A 97 7.26 0.93 3.54
C TYR A 97 6.13 0.71 4.55
N LYS A 98 4.97 1.36 4.35
CA LYS A 98 3.80 1.18 5.22
C LYS A 98 3.33 -0.28 5.21
N LEU A 99 3.24 -0.89 4.03
CA LEU A 99 2.85 -2.28 3.84
C LEU A 99 3.82 -3.21 4.56
N LEU A 100 5.13 -3.06 4.31
CA LEU A 100 6.18 -3.81 4.99
C LEU A 100 6.07 -3.71 6.52
N SER A 101 5.97 -2.48 7.05
CA SER A 101 5.89 -2.24 8.50
C SER A 101 4.61 -2.81 9.13
N THR A 102 3.54 -2.92 8.36
CA THR A 102 2.27 -3.49 8.82
C THR A 102 2.34 -5.00 8.78
N THR A 103 2.87 -5.57 7.71
CA THR A 103 3.04 -7.01 7.57
C THR A 103 3.89 -7.60 8.69
N PHE A 104 4.98 -6.93 9.08
CA PHE A 104 5.82 -7.41 10.18
C PHE A 104 5.16 -7.43 11.57
N LYS A 105 3.92 -6.91 11.71
CA LYS A 105 3.16 -7.04 12.96
C LYS A 105 2.52 -8.42 13.12
N HIS A 106 2.36 -9.18 12.03
CA HIS A 106 1.62 -10.45 11.99
C HIS A 106 2.35 -11.56 11.23
N GLN A 107 3.28 -11.18 10.35
CA GLN A 107 4.08 -12.10 9.56
C GLN A 107 5.56 -11.96 9.88
N SER A 108 6.26 -13.07 9.73
CA SER A 108 7.69 -13.18 9.91
C SER A 108 8.43 -13.64 8.65
N PRO A 109 8.31 -12.89 7.53
CA PRO A 109 8.97 -13.28 6.28
C PRO A 109 10.48 -13.28 6.44
N LYS A 110 11.13 -14.32 5.93
CA LYS A 110 12.59 -14.51 5.88
C LYS A 110 13.22 -13.61 4.83
N ILE A 111 12.53 -13.41 3.71
CA ILE A 111 13.00 -12.63 2.58
C ILE A 111 11.96 -11.57 2.22
N VAL A 112 12.44 -10.35 1.99
CA VAL A 112 11.64 -9.25 1.45
C VAL A 112 12.32 -8.80 0.16
N VAL A 113 11.58 -8.88 -0.93
CA VAL A 113 12.00 -8.44 -2.27
C VAL A 113 11.31 -7.12 -2.56
N LEU A 114 12.10 -6.08 -2.85
CA LEU A 114 11.58 -4.78 -3.24
C LEU A 114 11.91 -4.53 -4.71
N GLU A 115 10.87 -4.34 -5.51
CA GLU A 115 10.99 -4.00 -6.92
C GLU A 115 11.59 -2.59 -7.10
N THR A 116 12.54 -2.51 -8.03
CA THR A 116 13.52 -1.41 -8.08
C THR A 116 12.97 -0.12 -8.70
N ASP A 117 11.99 -0.18 -9.60
CA ASP A 117 11.41 1.04 -10.19
C ASP A 117 10.75 1.90 -9.12
N THR A 118 10.15 1.29 -8.09
CA THR A 118 9.63 2.04 -6.92
C THR A 118 10.66 2.95 -6.24
N ILE A 119 11.96 2.61 -6.31
CA ILE A 119 13.05 3.40 -5.75
C ILE A 119 13.30 4.67 -6.59
N TYR A 120 13.12 4.58 -7.90
CA TYR A 120 13.35 5.67 -8.85
C TYR A 120 12.10 6.49 -9.16
N SER A 121 10.92 5.93 -8.88
CA SER A 121 9.64 6.59 -9.06
C SER A 121 9.58 7.92 -8.29
N ARG A 122 9.06 8.97 -8.95
CA ARG A 122 9.03 10.32 -8.38
C ARG A 122 7.97 10.42 -7.31
N PHE A 123 8.40 10.61 -6.06
CA PHE A 123 7.53 11.05 -4.99
C PHE A 123 8.05 12.32 -4.32
N SER A 124 7.15 13.29 -4.11
CA SER A 124 7.43 14.54 -3.39
C SER A 124 7.26 14.33 -1.88
N GLY A 125 7.89 15.20 -1.07
CA GLY A 125 7.59 15.31 0.36
C GLY A 125 6.09 15.61 0.61
N ALA A 126 5.44 16.29 -0.33
CA ALA A 126 3.99 16.48 -0.34
C ALA A 126 3.25 15.14 -0.28
N ASN A 127 3.66 14.12 -1.04
CA ASN A 127 3.02 12.79 -0.98
C ASN A 127 3.13 12.15 0.40
N VAL A 128 4.23 12.39 1.12
CA VAL A 128 4.42 11.88 2.50
C VAL A 128 3.49 12.62 3.46
N ILE A 129 3.36 13.94 3.31
CA ILE A 129 2.44 14.75 4.13
C ILE A 129 1.00 14.37 3.83
N THR A 130 0.62 14.24 2.56
CA THR A 130 -0.71 13.81 2.13
C THR A 130 -1.02 12.42 2.68
N SER A 131 -0.07 11.47 2.62
CA SER A 131 -0.25 10.14 3.22
C SER A 131 -0.50 10.22 4.73
N LYS A 132 0.25 11.07 5.45
CA LYS A 132 0.02 11.29 6.88
C LYS A 132 -1.32 11.99 7.17
N ALA A 133 -1.71 12.94 6.33
CA ALA A 133 -2.98 13.64 6.45
C ALA A 133 -4.15 12.69 6.19
N GLN A 134 -4.02 11.78 5.22
CA GLN A 134 -4.99 10.71 4.97
C GLN A 134 -5.07 9.71 6.14
N ASP A 135 -3.94 9.43 6.80
CA ASP A 135 -3.93 8.60 8.02
C ASP A 135 -4.63 9.31 9.21
N ALA A 136 -4.50 10.63 9.33
CA ALA A 136 -5.13 11.42 10.40
C ALA A 136 -6.62 11.71 10.12
N PHE A 137 -6.95 12.07 8.89
CA PHE A 137 -8.30 12.39 8.43
C PHE A 137 -8.76 11.31 7.45
N CYS A 138 -9.40 10.29 8.01
CA CYS A 138 -9.95 9.14 7.30
C CYS A 138 -10.87 9.56 6.14
N VAL A 139 -11.55 10.71 6.24
CA VAL A 139 -12.41 11.24 5.17
C VAL A 139 -11.70 11.37 3.82
N PHE A 140 -10.41 11.74 3.79
CA PHE A 140 -9.67 11.85 2.53
C PHE A 140 -9.31 10.48 1.94
N LYS A 141 -9.07 9.49 2.79
CA LYS A 141 -8.77 8.12 2.37
C LYS A 141 -10.03 7.40 1.89
N TYR A 142 -11.13 7.55 2.62
CA TYR A 142 -12.39 6.83 2.44
C TYR A 142 -13.49 7.72 1.85
N HIS A 143 -13.11 8.70 1.02
CA HIS A 143 -14.03 9.67 0.43
C HIS A 143 -15.11 9.06 -0.47
N ASP A 144 -14.98 7.78 -0.84
CA ASP A 144 -15.98 7.01 -1.58
C ASP A 144 -16.95 6.20 -0.70
N ARG A 145 -16.71 6.09 0.62
CA ARG A 145 -17.52 5.23 1.50
C ARG A 145 -18.96 5.68 1.63
N TRP A 146 -19.25 6.96 1.41
CA TRP A 146 -20.65 7.42 1.37
C TRP A 146 -21.47 6.60 0.36
N LYS A 147 -20.87 6.11 -0.74
CA LYS A 147 -21.53 5.21 -1.70
C LYS A 147 -22.02 3.91 -1.08
N SER A 148 -21.29 3.36 -0.10
CA SER A 148 -21.72 2.14 0.62
C SER A 148 -22.66 2.41 1.79
N LEU A 149 -22.76 3.66 2.25
CA LEU A 149 -23.68 4.07 3.33
C LEU A 149 -25.07 4.43 2.80
N LEU A 150 -25.21 4.60 1.47
CA LEU A 150 -26.49 4.83 0.82
C LEU A 150 -27.40 3.58 0.93
N PRO A 151 -28.73 3.76 0.98
CA PRO A 151 -29.68 2.65 0.86
C PRO A 151 -29.40 1.84 -0.41
N LYS A 152 -29.58 0.51 -0.36
CA LYS A 152 -29.25 -0.40 -1.49
C LYS A 152 -29.84 0.05 -2.83
N GLY A 153 -31.04 0.64 -2.84
CA GLY A 153 -31.69 1.16 -4.05
C GLY A 153 -31.05 2.41 -4.68
N TRP A 154 -30.11 3.05 -4.00
CA TRP A 154 -29.37 4.23 -4.49
C TRP A 154 -27.88 3.91 -4.73
N GLN A 155 -27.43 2.68 -4.43
CA GLN A 155 -26.05 2.30 -4.72
C GLN A 155 -25.89 2.11 -6.23
N SER A 156 -24.89 2.76 -6.83
CA SER A 156 -24.51 2.49 -8.21
C SER A 156 -24.13 1.02 -8.35
N SER A 157 -24.61 0.35 -9.40
CA SER A 157 -24.36 -1.06 -9.72
C SER A 157 -22.89 -1.45 -9.88
N ASP A 158 -21.97 -0.48 -9.78
CA ASP A 158 -20.53 -0.67 -9.87
C ASP A 158 -19.91 -1.36 -8.64
N ILE A 159 -20.66 -1.52 -7.53
CA ILE A 159 -20.26 -2.43 -6.46
C ILE A 159 -20.56 -3.85 -6.94
N LYS A 160 -19.66 -4.42 -7.75
CA LYS A 160 -19.66 -5.85 -8.03
C LYS A 160 -19.43 -6.58 -6.71
N GLU A 161 -20.49 -7.17 -6.16
CA GLU A 161 -20.34 -8.31 -5.25
C GLU A 161 -19.43 -9.32 -5.98
N ARG A 162 -18.31 -9.68 -5.35
CA ARG A 162 -17.42 -10.68 -5.91
C ARG A 162 -18.20 -11.98 -5.95
N ASP A 163 -18.43 -12.51 -7.14
CA ASP A 163 -19.09 -13.80 -7.33
C ASP A 163 -18.36 -14.83 -6.46
N ASN A 164 -19.08 -15.49 -5.56
CA ASN A 164 -18.53 -16.48 -4.63
C ASN A 164 -18.27 -17.85 -5.28
N GLU A 165 -18.56 -17.97 -6.58
CA GLU A 165 -18.22 -19.12 -7.40
C GLU A 165 -16.73 -19.06 -7.78
N PRO A 166 -15.92 -20.07 -7.42
CA PRO A 166 -14.54 -20.15 -7.87
C PRO A 166 -14.52 -20.44 -9.38
N GLU A 167 -14.61 -19.41 -10.22
CA GLU A 167 -14.28 -19.55 -11.64
C GLU A 167 -12.79 -19.90 -11.76
N ALA A 168 -12.52 -21.15 -12.14
CA ALA A 168 -11.19 -21.59 -12.50
C ALA A 168 -10.75 -20.83 -13.76
N ILE A 169 -9.91 -19.81 -13.59
CA ILE A 169 -9.24 -19.17 -14.72
C ILE A 169 -8.33 -20.22 -15.37
N SER A 170 -8.70 -20.64 -16.58
CA SER A 170 -7.83 -21.46 -17.43
C SER A 170 -6.61 -20.60 -17.79
N THR A 171 -5.50 -20.85 -17.11
CA THR A 171 -4.23 -20.21 -17.44
C THR A 171 -3.76 -20.78 -18.77
N ALA A 172 -3.57 -19.91 -19.76
CA ALA A 172 -2.76 -20.25 -20.92
C ALA A 172 -1.41 -20.78 -20.43
N PRO A 173 -0.80 -21.76 -21.12
CA PRO A 173 0.48 -22.32 -20.72
C PRO A 173 1.50 -21.21 -20.47
N LEU A 174 2.25 -21.33 -19.38
CA LEU A 174 3.37 -20.46 -19.00
C LEU A 174 4.14 -20.07 -20.26
N ARG A 175 4.04 -18.80 -20.68
CA ARG A 175 4.88 -18.28 -21.74
C ARG A 175 6.32 -18.45 -21.28
N THR A 176 7.16 -18.99 -22.16
CA THR A 176 8.59 -19.07 -21.90
C THR A 176 9.10 -17.66 -21.60
N PRO A 177 9.84 -17.47 -20.49
CA PRO A 177 10.40 -16.17 -20.19
C PRO A 177 11.30 -15.75 -21.36
N PRO A 178 11.22 -14.48 -21.81
CA PRO A 178 12.11 -13.99 -22.84
C PRO A 178 13.56 -14.19 -22.39
N ARG A 179 14.46 -14.58 -23.31
CA ARG A 179 15.87 -14.79 -22.98
C ARG A 179 16.44 -13.54 -22.29
N PRO A 180 17.20 -13.69 -21.19
CA PRO A 180 17.74 -12.56 -20.43
C PRO A 180 18.75 -11.71 -21.24
N THR A 181 19.25 -12.25 -22.36
CA THR A 181 20.18 -11.59 -23.26
C THR A 181 19.45 -10.59 -24.16
N GLY A 182 19.44 -9.31 -23.77
CA GLY A 182 19.09 -8.19 -24.67
C GLY A 182 18.11 -7.16 -24.13
N ILE A 183 17.46 -7.42 -22.99
CA ILE A 183 16.46 -6.48 -22.42
C ILE A 183 17.12 -5.36 -21.62
N TRP A 184 18.21 -5.66 -20.91
CA TRP A 184 18.87 -4.72 -20.01
C TRP A 184 20.33 -4.49 -20.42
N ARG A 185 20.69 -3.24 -20.76
CA ARG A 185 22.09 -2.81 -20.84
C ARG A 185 22.54 -2.28 -19.48
N PRO A 186 23.76 -2.59 -19.00
CA PRO A 186 24.30 -1.97 -17.81
C PRO A 186 24.22 -0.45 -17.92
N ALA A 187 23.61 0.20 -16.93
CA ALA A 187 23.52 1.65 -16.92
C ALA A 187 24.94 2.24 -16.82
N THR A 188 25.38 2.92 -17.87
CA THR A 188 26.70 3.57 -17.95
C THR A 188 26.83 4.77 -17.00
N ARG A 189 25.71 5.24 -16.43
CA ARG A 189 25.66 6.40 -15.54
C ARG A 189 24.89 6.06 -14.27
N ARG A 190 25.59 6.06 -13.12
CA ARG A 190 24.96 5.93 -11.80
C ARG A 190 24.27 7.25 -11.45
N ARG A 191 22.95 7.23 -11.27
CA ARG A 191 22.22 8.38 -10.71
C ARG A 191 22.15 8.21 -9.18
N PRO A 192 22.45 9.25 -8.39
CA PRO A 192 22.32 9.16 -6.95
C PRO A 192 20.85 8.94 -6.56
N CYS A 193 20.63 7.99 -5.64
CA CYS A 193 19.31 7.76 -5.05
C CYS A 193 18.83 9.04 -4.36
N ARG A 194 17.59 9.46 -4.61
CA ARG A 194 17.04 10.69 -4.03
C ARG A 194 17.01 10.60 -2.50
N ARG A 195 17.29 11.70 -1.82
CA ARG A 195 17.39 11.77 -0.34
C ARG A 195 16.20 11.13 0.38
N ASN A 196 14.98 11.39 -0.09
CA ASN A 196 13.76 10.82 0.50
C ASN A 196 13.70 9.29 0.36
N ALA A 197 14.04 8.75 -0.81
CA ALA A 197 14.09 7.30 -1.05
C ALA A 197 15.20 6.66 -0.20
N SER A 198 16.38 7.28 -0.15
CA SER A 198 17.48 6.81 0.69
C SER A 198 17.13 6.77 2.19
N ASN A 199 16.33 7.73 2.67
CA ASN A 199 15.88 7.77 4.07
C ASN A 199 14.89 6.64 4.38
N ILE A 200 13.97 6.35 3.45
CA ILE A 200 13.02 5.24 3.60
C ILE A 200 13.78 3.91 3.57
N LEU A 201 14.66 3.69 2.58
CA LEU A 201 15.48 2.50 2.47
C LEU A 201 16.34 2.28 3.73
N ARG A 202 16.99 3.33 4.25
CA ARG A 202 17.76 3.29 5.51
C ARG A 202 16.92 3.01 6.74
N ARG A 203 15.60 3.24 6.72
CA ARG A 203 14.68 2.86 7.82
C ARG A 203 14.16 1.44 7.66
N SER A 204 14.04 0.96 6.42
CA SER A 204 13.69 -0.44 6.11
C SER A 204 14.83 -1.41 6.47
N THR A 205 16.09 -1.03 6.25
CA THR A 205 17.25 -1.95 6.48
C THR A 205 17.43 -2.36 7.95
N PRO A 206 17.31 -1.46 8.95
CA PRO A 206 17.36 -1.83 10.36
C PRO A 206 16.18 -2.69 10.79
N PHE A 207 15.01 -2.55 10.14
CA PHE A 207 13.83 -3.35 10.44
C PHE A 207 14.06 -4.84 10.08
N ALA A 208 14.72 -5.10 8.94
CA ALA A 208 15.16 -6.44 8.55
C ALA A 208 16.32 -6.97 9.42
N ARG A 209 17.28 -6.12 9.81
CA ARG A 209 18.43 -6.54 10.64
C ARG A 209 18.07 -6.82 12.10
N ARG A 210 17.14 -6.08 12.69
CA ARG A 210 16.72 -6.24 14.10
C ARG A 210 15.95 -7.55 14.33
N THR A 211 15.48 -8.20 13.25
CA THR A 211 14.81 -9.50 13.24
C THR A 211 15.72 -10.64 12.75
N GLY A 212 17.00 -10.38 12.46
CA GLY A 212 17.97 -11.39 12.00
C GLY A 212 17.84 -11.80 10.53
N ARG A 213 17.28 -10.95 9.66
CA ARG A 213 16.85 -11.34 8.30
C ARG A 213 17.56 -10.60 7.17
N SER A 214 17.71 -11.30 6.04
CA SER A 214 18.39 -10.79 4.84
C SER A 214 17.43 -10.00 3.95
N CYS A 215 17.85 -8.79 3.56
CA CYS A 215 17.10 -7.92 2.66
C CYS A 215 17.81 -7.94 1.30
N CYS A 216 17.17 -8.51 0.28
CA CYS A 216 17.65 -8.45 -1.10
C CYS A 216 17.02 -7.23 -1.76
N LEU A 217 17.86 -6.25 -2.11
CA LEU A 217 17.54 -5.12 -2.98
C LEU A 217 17.82 -5.49 -4.42
#